data_AF-A0A0M8TVJ0-F1
#
_entry.id   AF-A0A0M8TVJ0-F1
#
_cell.length_a   1.000
_cell.length_b   1.000
_cell.length_c   1.000
_cell.angle_alpha   90.00
_cell.angle_beta   90.00
_cell.angle_gamma   90.00
#
_symmetry.space_group_name_H-M   'P 1'
#
loop_
_entity.id
_entity.type
_entity.pdbx_description
1 polymer ?
#
loop_
_entity_poly.entity_id
_entity_poly.type
_entity_poly.pdbx_seq_one_letter_code
_entity_poly.pdbx_strand_id
1 'polypeptide(L)' 'MIQGVEVGVGEVAEALLARVRAARLGLAAAVAAEDPYAAAVAQDELDDAVRFARRHGLDVEVGGANEE' A
#
# COMPACT_ATOMS: atom_id res chain seq x y z
N MET A 1 -22.85 -9.21 21.10
CA MET A 1 -23.20 -9.69 19.75
C MET A 1 -22.34 -8.93 18.77
N ILE A 2 -21.25 -9.52 18.29
CA ILE A 2 -20.47 -8.92 17.20
C ILE A 2 -21.13 -9.45 15.93
N GLN A 3 -21.89 -8.58 15.26
CA GLN A 3 -22.42 -8.85 13.93
C GLN A 3 -21.24 -9.24 13.04
N GLY A 4 -21.27 -10.46 12.49
CA GLY A 4 -20.28 -10.90 11.52
C GLY A 4 -20.41 -10.02 10.29
N VAL A 5 -19.48 -9.07 10.11
CA VAL A 5 -19.41 -8.26 8.90
C VAL A 5 -19.05 -9.23 7.78
N GLU A 6 -20.03 -9.56 6.93
CA GLU A 6 -19.75 -10.20 5.65
C GLU A 6 -19.01 -9.18 4.77
N VAL A 7 -17.69 -9.22 4.81
CA VAL A 7 -16.86 -8.36 3.96
C VAL A 7 -16.94 -8.92 2.54
N GLY A 8 -17.57 -8.18 1.64
CA GLY A 8 -17.61 -8.54 0.23
C GLY A 8 -16.21 -8.52 -0.39
N VAL A 9 -15.93 -9.40 -1.35
CA VAL A 9 -14.64 -9.45 -2.06
C VAL A 9 -14.25 -8.07 -2.64
N GLY A 10 -15.23 -7.28 -3.08
CA GLY A 10 -15.00 -5.91 -3.55
C GLY A 10 -14.58 -4.92 -2.46
N GLU A 11 -15.09 -5.06 -1.23
CA GLU A 11 -14.70 -4.22 -0.09
C GLU A 11 -13.27 -4.53 0.36
N VAL A 12 -12.89 -5.82 0.37
CA VAL A 12 -11.50 -6.22 0.63
C VAL A 12 -10.56 -5.64 -0.44
N ALA A 13 -10.94 -5.72 -1.71
CA ALA A 13 -10.14 -5.18 -2.80
C ALA A 13 -9.92 -3.66 -2.66
N GLU A 14 -10.99 -2.91 -2.37
CA GLU A 14 -10.89 -1.47 -2.14
C GLU A 14 -10.05 -1.12 -0.91
N ALA A 15 -10.16 -1.88 0.17
CA ALA A 15 -9.33 -1.68 1.36
C ALA A 15 -7.83 -1.90 1.06
N LEU A 16 -7.50 -2.93 0.29
CA LEU A 16 -6.12 -3.20 -0.13
C LEU A 16 -5.57 -2.10 -1.04
N LEU A 17 -6.36 -1.63 -2.02
CA LEU A 17 -5.98 -0.51 -2.88
C LEU A 17 -5.83 0.80 -2.10
N ALA A 18 -6.71 1.06 -1.14
CA ALA A 18 -6.62 2.21 -0.25
C ALA A 18 -5.34 2.17 0.59
N ARG A 19 -4.96 1.00 1.10
CA ARG A 19 -3.70 0.82 1.84
C ARG A 19 -2.48 1.14 0.97
N VAL A 20 -2.43 0.64 -0.27
CA VAL A 20 -1.35 0.96 -1.21
C VAL A 20 -1.26 2.47 -1.45
N ARG A 21 -2.40 3.14 -1.69
CA ARG A 21 -2.43 4.60 -1.87
C ARG A 21 -1.89 5.33 -0.65
N ALA A 22 -2.29 4.93 0.56
CA ALA A 22 -1.82 5.51 1.81
C ALA A 22 -0.30 5.32 2.00
N ALA A 23 0.23 4.13 1.73
CA ALA A 23 1.66 3.85 1.84
C ALA A 23 2.50 4.69 0.86
N ARG A 24 2.03 4.85 -0.39
CA ARG A 24 2.68 5.75 -1.37
C ARG A 24 2.73 7.20 -0.91
N LEU A 25 1.63 7.70 -0.33
CA LEU A 25 1.58 9.05 0.22
C LEU A 25 2.52 9.20 1.42
N GLY A 26 2.59 8.19 2.28
CA GLY A 26 3.51 8.17 3.42
C GLY A 26 4.97 8.22 3.00
N LEU A 27 5.35 7.43 2.00
CA LEU A 27 6.69 7.46 1.43
C LEU A 27 7.03 8.82 0.82
N ALA A 28 6.14 9.38 -0.01
CA ALA A 28 6.33 10.69 -0.61
C ALA A 28 6.50 11.79 0.46
N ALA A 29 5.73 11.72 1.55
CA ALA A 29 5.84 12.66 2.66
C ALA A 29 7.18 12.52 3.40
N ALA A 30 7.64 11.30 3.66
CA ALA A 30 8.93 11.06 4.32
C ALA A 30 10.11 11.54 3.46
N VAL A 31 10.05 11.30 2.15
CA VAL A 31 11.04 11.83 1.19
C VAL A 31 11.04 13.36 1.18
N ALA A 32 9.86 13.99 1.13
CA ALA A 32 9.73 15.46 1.15
C ALA A 32 10.22 16.09 2.48
N ALA A 33 10.15 15.33 3.58
CA ALA A 33 10.67 15.76 4.88
C ALA A 33 12.17 15.52 5.06
N GLU A 34 12.85 14.94 4.05
CA GLU A 34 14.25 14.53 4.13
C GLU A 34 14.56 13.63 5.34
N ASP A 35 13.60 12.78 5.72
CA ASP A 35 13.75 11.81 6.79
C ASP A 35 14.07 10.42 6.21
N PRO A 36 15.36 10.02 6.14
CA PRO A 36 15.75 8.78 5.50
C PRO A 36 15.29 7.54 6.28
N TYR A 37 15.14 7.63 7.60
CA TYR A 37 14.64 6.52 8.40
C TYR A 37 13.14 6.33 8.15
N ALA A 38 12.36 7.40 8.20
CA ALA A 38 10.93 7.33 7.90
C ALA A 38 10.67 6.88 6.45
N ALA A 39 11.51 7.30 5.50
CA ALA A 39 11.41 6.88 4.11
C ALA A 39 11.64 5.37 3.96
N ALA A 40 12.66 4.81 4.63
CA ALA A 40 12.90 3.36 4.63
C ALA A 40 11.72 2.58 5.22
N VAL A 41 11.17 3.03 6.36
CA VAL A 41 9.99 2.39 6.97
C VAL A 41 8.77 2.47 6.06
N ALA A 42 8.54 3.61 5.41
CA ALA A 42 7.41 3.79 4.50
C ALA A 42 7.56 2.96 3.21
N GLN A 43 8.79 2.75 2.74
CA GLN A 43 9.09 1.88 1.61
C GLN A 43 8.74 0.41 1.94
N ASP A 44 9.17 -0.10 3.10
CA ASP A 44 8.85 -1.46 3.53
C ASP A 44 7.33 -1.69 3.65
N GLU A 45 6.61 -0.70 4.18
CA GLU A 45 5.14 -0.76 4.28
C GLU A 45 4.47 -0.72 2.90
N LEU A 46 5.00 0.05 1.95
CA LEU A 46 4.51 0.05 0.57
C LEU A 46 4.72 -1.31 -0.10
N ASP A 47 5.90 -1.90 0.06
CA ASP A 47 6.21 -3.22 -0.48
C ASP A 47 5.28 -4.29 0.11
N ASP A 48 5.00 -4.22 1.41
CA ASP A 48 4.05 -5.11 2.08
C ASP A 48 2.61 -4.92 1.59
N ALA A 49 2.15 -3.68 1.45
CA ALA A 49 0.82 -3.37 0.93
C ALA A 49 0.64 -3.91 -0.50
N VAL A 50 1.65 -3.73 -1.36
CA VAL A 50 1.63 -4.24 -2.75
C VAL A 50 1.67 -5.76 -2.77
N ARG A 51 2.53 -6.39 -1.96
CA ARG A 51 2.63 -7.85 -1.82
C ARG A 51 1.29 -8.46 -1.38
N PHE A 52 0.60 -7.82 -0.44
CA PHE A 52 -0.73 -8.25 -0.03
C PHE A 52 -1.75 -8.08 -1.16
N ALA A 53 -1.81 -6.91 -1.81
CA ALA A 53 -2.73 -6.68 -2.92
C ALA A 53 -2.57 -7.73 -4.04
N ARG A 54 -1.33 -8.03 -4.44
CA ARG A 54 -1.01 -9.04 -5.45
C ARG A 54 -1.40 -10.45 -5.04
N ARG A 55 -1.24 -10.83 -3.78
CA ARG A 55 -1.70 -12.14 -3.26
C ARG A 55 -3.22 -12.32 -3.42
N HIS A 56 -3.97 -11.23 -3.44
CA HIS A 56 -5.41 -11.21 -3.68
C HIS A 56 -5.78 -11.00 -5.16
N GLY A 57 -4.82 -11.08 -6.08
CA GLY A 57 -5.05 -10.97 -7.52
C GLY A 57 -5.23 -9.55 -8.04
N LEU A 58 -4.90 -8.54 -7.23
CA LEU A 58 -4.92 -7.14 -7.67
C LEU A 58 -3.63 -6.81 -8.42
N ASP A 59 -3.77 -6.20 -9.60
CA ASP A 59 -2.63 -5.71 -10.36
C ASP A 59 -2.21 -4.34 -9.85
N VAL A 60 -1.12 -4.33 -9.09
CA VAL A 60 -0.55 -3.13 -8.48
C VAL A 60 0.93 -3.08 -8.79
N GLU A 61 1.36 -2.00 -9.43
CA GLU A 61 2.76 -1.76 -9.73
C GLU A 61 3.51 -1.19 -8.51
N VAL A 62 4.71 -1.72 -8.26
CA VAL A 62 5.70 -1.05 -7.42
C VAL A 62 6.44 -0.11 -8.37
N GLY A 63 5.96 1.12 -8.50
CA GLY A 63 6.63 2.11 -9.33
C GLY A 63 7.98 2.49 -8.71
N GLY A 64 9.06 1.87 -9.18
CA GLY A 64 10.32 2.58 -9.41
C GLY A 64 10.21 3.25 -10.78
N ALA A 65 10.71 4.48 -10.89
CA ALA A 65 10.69 5.24 -12.14
C ALA A 65 11.15 4.40 -13.34
N ASN A 66 10.53 4.66 -14.50
CA ASN A 66 10.98 4.28 -15.83
C ASN A 66 12.51 4.12 -15.89
N GLU A 67 12.99 2.90 -16.12
CA GLU A 67 14.33 2.66 -16.67
C GLU A 67 14.26 2.96 -18.17
N GLU A 68 14.42 4.23 -18.55
CA GLU A 68 14.89 4.64 -19.89
C GLU A 68 15.83 5.84 -19.80
#